data_AF-A0A1S2PE26-F1
#
_entry.id   AF-A0A1S2PE26-F1
#
_cell.length_a   1.000
_cell.length_b   1.000
_cell.length_c   1.000
_cell.angle_alpha   90.00
_cell.angle_beta   90.00
_cell.angle_gamma   90.00
#
_symmetry.space_group_name_H-M   'P 1'
#
loop_
_entity.id
_entity.type
_entity.pdbx_description
1 polymer ?
#
loop_
_entity_poly.entity_id
_entity_poly.type
_entity_poly.pdbx_seq_one_letter_code
_entity_poly.pdbx_strand_id
1 'polypeptide(L)' 'MVGGSAGIGLETARQARASRGEVVLAARNADRLKRAADELSAPCTAAFDATDTDRLERFLYELPRPVDHVPVTAGSPS' A
#
# COMPACT_ATOMS: atom_id res chain seq x y z
N MET A 1 -3.58 0.24 -0.23
CA MET A 1 -3.12 -0.97 0.49
C MET A 1 -2.04 -0.56 1.48
N VAL A 2 -2.32 -0.63 2.78
CA VAL A 2 -1.33 -0.36 3.84
C VAL A 2 -0.74 -1.69 4.31
N GLY A 3 0.58 -1.86 4.16
CA GLY A 3 1.26 -3.15 4.31
C GLY A 3 1.40 -3.94 3.00
N GLY A 4 1.38 -3.25 1.84
CA GLY A 4 1.30 -3.88 0.51
C GLY A 4 2.60 -4.42 -0.08
N SER A 5 3.72 -4.39 0.65
CA SER A 5 5.03 -4.77 0.10
C SER A 5 5.35 -6.28 0.20
N ALA A 6 4.54 -7.07 0.91
CA ALA A 6 4.74 -8.51 1.09
C ALA A 6 3.46 -9.20 1.60
N GLY A 7 3.49 -10.54 1.67
CA GLY A 7 2.46 -11.37 2.31
C GLY A 7 1.06 -11.15 1.75
N ILE A 8 0.06 -11.21 2.63
CA ILE A 8 -1.36 -11.08 2.26
C ILE A 8 -1.65 -9.72 1.61
N GLY A 9 -1.00 -8.64 2.07
CA GLY A 9 -1.18 -7.30 1.49
C GLY A 9 -0.73 -7.23 0.03
N LEU A 10 0.41 -7.85 -0.30
CA LEU A 10 0.91 -7.92 -1.68
C LEU A 10 -0.01 -8.78 -2.56
N GLU A 11 -0.40 -9.97 -2.10
CA GLU A 11 -1.30 -10.83 -2.87
C GLU A 11 -2.68 -10.20 -3.08
N THR A 12 -3.22 -9.51 -2.07
CA THR A 12 -4.47 -8.76 -2.21
C THR A 12 -4.34 -7.65 -3.25
N ALA A 13 -3.22 -6.91 -3.25
CA ALA A 13 -2.95 -5.91 -4.27
C ALA A 13 -2.83 -6.54 -5.67
N ARG A 14 -2.20 -7.71 -5.78
CA ARG A 14 -2.14 -8.47 -7.03
C ARG A 14 -3.52 -8.86 -7.55
N GLN A 15 -4.40 -9.37 -6.68
CA GLN A 15 -5.79 -9.71 -7.06
C GLN A 15 -6.59 -8.47 -7.49
N ALA A 16 -6.41 -7.34 -6.80
CA ALA A 16 -7.03 -6.08 -7.21
C ALA A 16 -6.57 -5.65 -8.62
N ARG A 17 -5.27 -5.74 -8.91
CA ARG A 17 -4.74 -5.46 -10.26
C ARG A 17 -5.25 -6.44 -11.31
N ALA A 18 -5.30 -7.73 -11.01
CA ALA A 18 -5.87 -8.75 -11.90
C ALA A 18 -7.34 -8.46 -12.23
N SER A 19 -8.06 -7.85 -11.29
CA SER A 19 -9.45 -7.41 -11.45
C SER A 19 -9.58 -6.02 -12.09
N ARG A 20 -8.52 -5.50 -12.71
CA ARG A 20 -8.43 -4.15 -13.31
C ARG A 20 -8.60 -2.99 -12.34
N GLY A 21 -8.48 -3.24 -11.04
CA GLY A 21 -8.42 -2.20 -10.03
C GLY A 21 -7.10 -1.43 -10.07
N GLU A 22 -7.10 -0.22 -9.56
CA GLU A 22 -5.88 0.54 -9.29
C GLU A 22 -5.49 0.36 -7.82
N VAL A 23 -4.18 0.30 -7.56
CA VAL A 23 -3.66 0.14 -6.19
C VAL A 23 -2.61 1.21 -5.91
N VAL A 24 -2.77 1.89 -4.78
CA VAL A 24 -1.69 2.64 -4.14
C VAL A 24 -1.11 1.77 -3.04
N LEU A 25 0.21 1.59 -3.04
CA LEU A 25 0.90 0.74 -2.07
C LEU A 25 1.60 1.61 -1.02
N ALA A 26 1.35 1.30 0.25
CA ALA A 26 2.08 1.88 1.37
C ALA A 26 2.73 0.78 2.20
N ALA A 27 3.99 0.97 2.59
CA ALA A 27 4.72 0.06 3.47
C ALA A 27 5.97 0.73 4.06
N ARG A 28 6.56 0.12 5.08
CA ARG A 28 7.70 0.72 5.82
C ARG A 28 9.04 0.54 5.10
N ASN A 29 9.21 -0.56 4.40
CA ASN A 29 10.46 -0.90 3.70
C ASN A 29 10.39 -0.42 2.25
N ALA A 30 11.11 0.65 1.93
CA ALA A 30 11.10 1.28 0.61
C ALA A 30 11.58 0.34 -0.51
N ASP A 31 12.58 -0.51 -0.27
CA ASP A 31 13.11 -1.43 -1.29
C ASP A 31 12.08 -2.51 -1.67
N ARG A 32 11.43 -3.11 -0.67
CA ARG A 32 10.36 -4.09 -0.91
C ARG A 32 9.16 -3.43 -1.57
N LEU A 33 8.83 -2.20 -1.16
CA LEU A 33 7.74 -1.43 -1.73
C LEU A 33 7.98 -1.12 -3.22
N LYS A 34 9.20 -0.73 -3.58
CA LYS A 34 9.60 -0.50 -4.97
C LYS A 34 9.43 -1.76 -5.81
N ARG A 35 9.94 -2.90 -5.35
CA ARG A 35 9.77 -4.19 -6.06
C ARG A 35 8.31 -4.56 -6.27
N ALA A 36 7.47 -4.39 -5.24
CA ALA A 36 6.04 -4.64 -5.35
C ALA A 36 5.34 -3.68 -6.33
N ALA A 37 5.76 -2.41 -6.35
CA ALA A 37 5.22 -1.42 -7.28
C ALA A 37 5.58 -1.74 -8.74
N ASP A 38 6.83 -2.12 -8.98
CA ASP A 38 7.33 -2.54 -10.29
C ASP A 38 6.57 -3.79 -10.77
N GLU A 39 6.40 -4.80 -9.90
CA GLU A 39 5.64 -6.02 -10.18
C GLU A 39 4.17 -5.72 -10.57
N LEU A 40 3.53 -4.82 -9.83
CA LEU A 40 2.09 -4.53 -9.98
C LEU A 40 1.79 -3.38 -10.95
N SER A 41 2.83 -2.72 -11.47
CA SER A 41 2.72 -1.45 -12.19
C SER A 41 1.83 -0.46 -11.42
N ALA A 42 2.12 -0.30 -10.12
CA ALA A 42 1.33 0.55 -9.24
C ALA A 42 1.61 2.04 -9.56
N PRO A 43 0.58 2.87 -9.74
CA PRO A 43 0.76 4.28 -10.14
C PRO A 43 1.44 5.12 -9.05
N CYS A 44 1.27 4.78 -7.78
CA CYS A 44 1.81 5.53 -6.65
C CYS A 44 2.22 4.60 -5.51
N THR A 45 3.27 5.02 -4.79
CA THR A 45 3.68 4.38 -3.54
C THR A 45 3.99 5.41 -2.46
N ALA A 46 3.89 5.01 -1.19
CA ALA A 46 4.29 5.82 -0.05
C ALA A 46 5.04 4.98 1.00
N ALA A 47 6.27 5.37 1.32
CA ALA A 47 7.09 4.68 2.32
C ALA A 47 6.99 5.37 3.69
N PHE A 48 6.31 4.74 4.65
CA PHE A 48 6.18 5.25 6.03
C PHE A 48 5.78 4.13 7.00
N ASP A 49 5.97 4.35 8.31
CA ASP A 49 5.44 3.47 9.35
C ASP A 49 3.94 3.69 9.55
N ALA A 50 3.12 2.65 9.37
CA ALA A 50 1.68 2.76 9.53
C ALA A 50 1.24 3.02 10.99
N THR A 51 2.14 2.85 11.97
CA THR A 51 1.92 3.23 13.37
C THR A 51 2.21 4.72 13.63
N ASP A 52 2.84 5.42 12.70
CA ASP A 52 2.95 6.89 12.70
C ASP A 52 1.65 7.48 12.13
N THR A 53 0.76 7.87 13.04
CA THR A 53 -0.59 8.35 12.71
C THR A 53 -0.54 9.64 11.89
N ASP A 54 0.41 10.54 12.16
CA ASP A 54 0.55 11.82 11.43
C ASP A 54 0.97 11.57 9.98
N ARG A 55 1.87 10.60 9.75
CA ARG A 55 2.23 10.17 8.39
C ARG A 55 1.06 9.50 7.67
N LEU A 56 0.31 8.65 8.37
CA LEU A 56 -0.85 7.96 7.80
C LEU A 56 -1.96 8.94 7.40
N GLU A 57 -2.31 9.89 8.28
CA GLU A 57 -3.32 10.93 8.00
C GLU A 57 -2.92 11.78 6.79
N ARG A 58 -1.69 12.27 6.76
CA ARG A 58 -1.18 13.03 5.62
C ARG A 58 -1.22 12.22 4.33
N PHE A 59 -0.79 10.96 4.36
CA PHE A 59 -0.85 10.10 3.18
C PHE A 59 -2.27 9.97 2.63
N LEU A 60 -3.26 9.77 3.49
CA LEU A 60 -4.66 9.67 3.08
C LEU A 60 -5.19 11.01 2.53
N TYR A 61 -4.79 12.14 3.11
CA TYR A 61 -5.18 13.48 2.65
C TYR A 61 -4.57 13.84 1.28
N GLU A 62 -3.34 13.41 1.02
CA GLU A 62 -2.60 13.71 -0.21
C GLU A 62 -2.93 12.76 -1.38
N LEU A 63 -3.88 11.83 -1.22
CA LEU A 63 -4.28 10.94 -2.30
C LEU A 63 -4.81 11.72 -3.51
N PRO A 64 -4.38 11.39 -4.75
CA PRO A 64 -4.71 12.17 -5.94
C PRO A 64 -6.20 12.11 -6.29
N ARG A 65 -6.92 11.11 -5.77
CA ARG A 65 -8.36 10.92 -5.93
C ARG A 65 -8.93 10.13 -4.74
N PRO A 66 -10.24 10.21 -4.49
CA PRO A 66 -10.91 9.33 -3.54
C PRO A 66 -10.62 7.85 -3.85
N VAL A 67 -10.47 7.06 -2.80
CA VAL A 67 -10.28 5.61 -2.87
C VAL A 67 -11.52 4.89 -2.38
N ASP A 68 -11.91 3.80 -3.04
CA ASP A 68 -13.09 3.02 -2.68
C ASP A 68 -12.86 2.18 -1.42
N HIS A 69 -11.62 1.74 -1.22
CA HIS A 69 -11.24 0.81 -0.15
C HIS A 69 -9.84 1.11 0.39
N VAL A 70 -9.68 0.95 1.71
CA VAL A 70 -8.39 1.03 2.39
C VAL A 70 -8.14 -0.24 3.21
N PRO A 71 -7.62 -1.31 2.58
CA PRO A 71 -7.19 -2.49 3.33
C PRO A 71 -5.93 -2.18 4.13
N VAL A 72 -5.93 -2.58 5.40
CA VAL A 72 -4.80 -2.42 6.34
C VAL A 72 -4.35 -3.80 6.81
N THR A 73 -3.18 -4.21 6.35
CA THR A 73 -2.52 -5.47 6.74
C THR A 73 -1.15 -5.24 7.35
N ALA A 74 -0.79 -3.98 7.60
CA ALA A 74 0.44 -3.64 8.29
C ALA A 74 0.34 -4.08 9.76
N GLY A 75 1.15 -5.08 10.12
CA GLY A 75 1.18 -5.63 11.46
C GLY A 75 2.16 -6.79 11.53
N SER A 76 2.59 -7.14 12.73
CA SER A 76 3.35 -8.34 13.02
C SER A 76 2.94 -8.82 14.42
N PRO A 77 2.93 -10.14 14.69
CA PRO A 77 2.67 -10.63 16.03
C PRO A 77 3.67 -10.00 17.00
N SER A 78 3.17 -9.58 18.17
CA SER A 78 3.94 -9.12 19.31
C SER A 78 4.41 -10.27 20.19
#